data_AF-A0A2D7XH84-F1
#
_entry.id   AF-A0A2D7XH84-F1
#
_cell.length_a   1.000
_cell.length_b   1.000
_cell.length_c   1.000
_cell.angle_alpha   90.00
_cell.angle_beta   90.00
_cell.angle_gamma   90.00
#
_symmetry.space_group_name_H-M   'P 1'
#
loop_
_entity.id
_entity.type
_entity.pdbx_description
1 polymer ?
#
loop_
_entity_poly.entity_id
_entity_poly.type
_entity_poly.pdbx_seq_one_letter_code
_entity_poly.pdbx_strand_id
1 'polypeptide(L)'
;MNLSNLGLSGIQAAQNRLQTTGHNINNAATEGYNRQSVKVSTAGAQATGAGYVGLGVQVDTVERAYNNFLFRQLVDSQSTGAELASY
;
A
#
# COMPACT_ATOMS: atom_id res chain seq x y z
N MET A 1 3.94 -6.10 27.11
CA MET A 1 4.30 -5.20 25.98
C MET A 1 4.79 -3.89 26.58
N ASN A 2 6.02 -3.46 26.28
CA ASN A 2 6.61 -2.23 26.83
C ASN A 2 6.63 -1.12 25.77
N LEU A 3 6.69 0.15 26.18
CA LEU A 3 6.73 1.35 25.30
C LEU A 3 7.83 1.26 24.22
N SER A 4 8.93 0.56 24.50
CA SER A 4 10.00 0.28 23.54
C SER A 4 9.51 -0.47 22.31
N ASN A 5 8.66 -1.49 22.48
CA ASN A 5 8.10 -2.27 21.38
C ASN A 5 7.14 -1.44 20.54
N LEU A 6 6.38 -0.55 21.18
CA LEU A 6 5.49 0.40 20.49
C LEU A 6 6.30 1.34 19.60
N GLY A 7 7.34 1.98 20.15
CA GLY A 7 8.22 2.86 19.39
C GLY A 7 8.94 2.13 18.24
N LEU A 8 9.44 0.91 18.50
CA LEU A 8 10.10 0.09 17.50
C LEU A 8 9.17 -0.23 16.32
N SER A 9 7.92 -0.60 16.59
CA SER A 9 6.92 -0.89 15.53
C SER A 9 6.66 0.31 14.62
N GLY A 10 6.57 1.52 15.20
CA GLY A 10 6.40 2.76 14.45
C GLY A 10 7.61 3.10 13.59
N ILE A 11 8.82 2.95 14.14
CA ILE A 11 10.07 3.20 13.41
C ILE A 11 10.22 2.21 12.25
N GLN A 12 9.95 0.93 12.46
CA GLN A 12 10.00 -0.09 11.41
C GLN A 12 9.00 0.20 10.29
N ALA A 13 7.77 0.60 10.63
CA ALA A 13 6.77 1.01 9.64
C ALA A 13 7.22 2.24 8.83
N ALA A 14 7.84 3.23 9.49
CA ALA A 14 8.40 4.41 8.83
C ALA A 14 9.58 4.05 7.91
N GLN A 15 10.46 3.15 8.33
CA GLN A 15 11.60 2.68 7.54
C GLN A 15 11.13 1.98 6.25
N ASN A 16 10.15 1.09 6.34
CA ASN A 16 9.58 0.41 5.17
C ASN A 16 8.95 1.41 4.18
N ARG A 17 8.28 2.44 4.69
CA ARG A 17 7.74 3.53 3.85
C ARG A 17 8.84 4.30 3.14
N LEU A 18 9.92 4.66 3.84
CA LEU A 18 11.05 5.36 3.23
C LEU A 18 11.74 4.52 2.17
N GLN A 19 11.94 3.22 2.42
CA GLN A 19 12.51 2.30 1.43
C GLN A 19 11.64 2.21 0.17
N THR A 20 10.32 2.10 0.34
CA THR A 20 9.38 2.05 -0.79
C THR A 20 9.37 3.38 -1.55
N THR A 21 9.44 4.51 -0.85
CA THR A 21 9.60 5.83 -1.48
C THR A 21 10.89 5.93 -2.27
N GLY A 22 12.02 5.48 -1.72
CA GLY A 22 13.30 5.43 -2.44
C GLY A 22 13.22 4.55 -3.69
N HIS A 23 12.62 3.37 -3.57
CA HIS A 23 12.38 2.48 -4.71
C HIS A 23 11.50 3.15 -5.78
N ASN A 24 10.44 3.86 -5.38
CA ASN A 24 9.58 4.60 -6.29
C ASN A 24 10.32 5.71 -7.03
N ILE A 25 11.17 6.48 -6.33
CA ILE A 25 11.95 7.56 -6.92
C ILE A 25 12.93 6.98 -7.95
N ASN A 26 13.66 5.91 -7.59
CA ASN A 26 14.65 5.29 -8.47
C ASN A 26 14.04 4.71 -9.75
N ASN A 27 12.81 4.24 -9.69
CA ASN A 27 12.12 3.62 -10.83
C ASN A 27 11.05 4.53 -11.46
N ALA A 28 10.99 5.81 -11.06
CA ALA A 28 9.94 6.73 -11.53
C ALA A 28 9.96 6.94 -13.05
N ALA A 29 11.14 6.84 -13.67
CA ALA A 29 11.33 6.98 -15.12
C ALA A 29 11.37 5.63 -15.87
N THR A 30 11.22 4.51 -15.16
CA THR A 30 11.24 3.19 -15.78
C THR A 30 9.89 2.91 -16.44
N GLU A 31 9.89 2.68 -17.76
CA GLU A 31 8.68 2.34 -18.50
C GLU A 31 8.00 1.10 -17.91
N GLY A 32 6.67 1.16 -17.76
CA GLY A 32 5.89 0.08 -17.16
C GLY A 32 6.02 -0.02 -15.62
N TYR A 33 6.77 0.84 -14.96
CA TYR A 33 6.84 0.86 -13.50
C TYR A 33 5.51 1.30 -12.88
N ASN A 34 5.06 0.54 -11.88
CA ASN A 34 3.90 0.89 -11.07
C ASN A 34 4.36 1.29 -9.68
N ARG A 35 3.97 2.49 -9.23
CA ARG A 35 4.29 3.02 -7.91
C ARG A 35 3.84 2.05 -6.82
N GLN A 36 4.68 1.80 -5.83
CA GLN A 36 4.39 0.96 -4.68
C GLN A 36 3.99 1.81 -3.47
N SER A 37 3.10 1.30 -2.63
CA SER A 37 2.65 1.96 -1.40
C SER A 37 2.60 0.96 -0.25
N VAL A 38 3.16 1.33 0.89
CA VAL A 38 3.15 0.49 2.10
C VAL A 38 1.82 0.67 2.83
N LYS A 39 1.07 -0.43 2.95
CA LYS A 39 -0.11 -0.51 3.81
C LYS A 39 0.31 -0.84 5.22
N VAL A 40 -0.25 -0.11 6.18
CA VAL A 40 -0.08 -0.37 7.60
C VAL A 40 -1.44 -0.40 8.27
N SER A 41 -1.57 -1.27 9.26
CA SER A 41 -2.74 -1.38 10.10
C SER A 41 -2.33 -1.25 11.57
N THR A 42 -3.33 -1.05 12.42
CA THR A 42 -3.14 -1.18 13.87
C THR A 42 -2.84 -2.63 14.21
N ALA A 43 -1.83 -2.88 15.05
CA ALA A 43 -1.51 -4.21 15.55
C ALA A 43 -2.53 -4.74 16.59
N GLY A 44 -3.65 -4.02 16.75
CA GLY A 44 -4.70 -4.34 17.71
C GLY A 44 -4.49 -3.64 19.05
N ALA A 45 -5.31 -4.02 20.03
CA ALA A 45 -5.23 -3.50 21.39
C ALA A 45 -5.40 -4.63 22.40
N GLN A 46 -4.67 -4.55 23.51
CA GLN A 46 -4.81 -5.46 24.63
C GLN A 46 -5.77 -4.87 25.66
N ALA A 47 -6.79 -5.64 26.06
CA ALA A 47 -7.69 -5.25 27.14
C ALA A 47 -6.99 -5.36 28.49
N THR A 48 -7.24 -4.36 29.34
CA THR A 48 -6.77 -4.28 30.73
C THR A 48 -7.97 -3.93 31.62
N GLY A 49 -7.86 -4.18 32.92
CA GLY A 49 -8.93 -3.82 33.87
C GLY A 49 -9.29 -2.33 33.90
N ALA A 50 -8.45 -1.47 33.29
CA ALA A 50 -8.65 -0.02 33.19
C ALA A 50 -8.95 0.48 31.76
N GLY A 51 -9.07 -0.42 30.76
CA GLY A 51 -9.34 -0.04 29.36
C GLY A 51 -8.48 -0.77 28.34
N TYR A 52 -8.36 -0.24 27.12
CA TYR A 52 -7.58 -0.84 26.03
C TYR A 52 -6.22 -0.13 25.83
N VAL A 53 -5.16 -0.91 25.69
CA VAL A 53 -3.82 -0.41 25.36
C VAL A 53 -3.45 -0.84 23.94
N GLY A 54 -3.22 0.13 23.06
CA GLY A 54 -2.83 -0.14 21.66
C GLY A 54 -1.48 -0.82 21.55
N LEU A 55 -1.36 -1.78 20.63
CA LEU A 55 -0.16 -2.57 20.39
C LEU A 55 0.77 -1.98 19.31
N GLY A 56 0.40 -0.81 18.77
CA GLY A 56 1.18 -0.10 17.76
C GLY A 56 0.70 -0.36 16.34
N VAL A 57 1.63 -0.33 15.41
CA VAL A 57 1.36 -0.46 13.98
C VAL A 57 2.11 -1.65 13.41
N GLN A 58 1.51 -2.30 12.42
CA GLN A 58 2.15 -3.36 11.65
C GLN A 58 2.09 -3.02 10.17
N VAL A 59 3.08 -3.49 9.41
CA VAL A 59 3.07 -3.41 7.96
C VAL A 59 2.28 -4.60 7.43
N ASP A 60 1.19 -4.34 6.71
CA ASP A 60 0.34 -5.40 6.16
C ASP A 60 0.95 -5.96 4.87
N THR A 61 1.23 -5.07 3.92
CA THR A 61 1.74 -5.42 2.60
C THR A 61 2.24 -4.17 1.85
N VAL A 62 2.89 -4.40 0.71
CA VAL A 62 3.22 -3.37 -0.27
C VAL A 62 2.30 -3.54 -1.48
N GLU A 63 1.39 -2.58 -1.67
CA GLU A 63 0.46 -2.57 -2.79
C GLU A 63 1.05 -1.82 -3.98
N ARG A 64 0.80 -2.32 -5.19
CA ARG A 64 1.13 -1.61 -6.43
C ARG A 64 -0.05 -0.76 -6.86
N ALA A 65 0.17 0.55 -7.00
CA ALA A 65 -0.79 1.46 -7.58
C ALA A 65 -0.81 1.26 -9.10
N TYR A 66 -1.68 0.36 -9.56
CA TYR A 66 -2.11 0.37 -10.95
C TYR A 66 -3.03 1.57 -11.14
N ASN A 67 -2.85 2.32 -12.23
CA ASN A 67 -3.81 3.36 -12.61
C ASN A 67 -5.12 2.66 -13.01
N ASN A 68 -5.99 2.41 -12.04
CA ASN A 68 -7.29 1.79 -12.26
C ASN A 68 -8.13 2.58 -13.29
N PHE A 69 -7.91 3.90 -13.38
CA PHE A 69 -8.48 4.75 -14.41
C PHE A 69 -7.99 4.40 -15.83
N LEU A 70 -6.67 4.28 -16.06
CA LEU A 70 -6.13 3.83 -17.35
C LEU A 70 -6.56 2.40 -17.68
N PHE A 71 -6.59 1.53 -16.67
CA PHE A 71 -7.05 0.16 -16.84
C PHE A 71 -8.53 0.13 -17.29
N ARG A 72 -9.39 0.93 -16.67
CA ARG A 72 -10.79 1.10 -17.09
C ARG A 72 -10.89 1.66 -18.50
N GLN A 73 -10.16 2.72 -18.83
CA GLN A 73 -10.13 3.27 -20.19
C GLN A 73 -9.68 2.25 -21.24
N LEU A 74 -8.70 1.42 -20.93
CA LEU A 74 -8.23 0.37 -21.84
C LEU A 74 -9.31 -0.70 -22.04
N VAL A 75 -9.95 -1.15 -20.96
CA VAL A 75 -11.04 -2.14 -21.01
C VAL A 75 -12.24 -1.59 -21.78
N ASP A 76 -12.65 -0.35 -21.52
CA ASP A 76 -13.77 0.32 -22.21
C ASP A 76 -13.47 0.56 -23.70
N SER A 77 -12.21 0.90 -24.04
CA SER A 77 -11.81 1.05 -25.45
C SER A 77 -11.80 -0.29 -26.17
N GLN A 78 -11.36 -1.36 -25.48
CA GLN A 78 -11.32 -2.71 -26.05
C GLN A 78 -12.73 -3.29 -26.22
N SER A 79 -13.67 -3.04 -25.30
CA SER A 79 -15.06 -3.44 -25.47
C SER A 79 -15.71 -2.72 -26.67
N THR A 80 -15.53 -1.40 -26.79
CA THR A 80 -16.04 -0.61 -27.92
C THR A 80 -15.46 -1.09 -29.26
N GLY A 81 -14.16 -1.41 -29.30
CA GLY A 81 -13.51 -1.95 -30.50
C GLY A 81 -14.00 -3.36 -30.87
N ALA A 82 -14.27 -4.21 -29.87
CA ALA A 82 -14.84 -5.54 -30.09
C ALA A 82 -16.29 -5.48 -30.60
N GLU A 83 -17.08 -4.53 -30.11
CA GLU A 83 -18.43 -4.25 -30.65
C GLU A 83 -18.35 -3.82 -32.12
N LEU A 84 -17.40 -2.94 -32.47
CA LEU A 84 -17.25 -2.48 -33.86
C LEU A 84 -16.77 -3.59 -34.81
N ALA A 85 -15.89 -4.49 -34.35
CA ALA A 85 -15.42 -5.64 -35.13
C ALA A 85 -16.47 -6.77 -35.28
N SER A 86 -17.56 -6.71 -34.51
CA SER A 86 -18.68 -7.66 -34.57
C SER A 86 -19.74 -7.28 -35.62
N TYR A 87 -19.61 -6.14 -36.30
CA TYR A 87 -20.48 -5.70 -37.40
C TYR A 87 -19.78 -5.85 -38.75
#